data_AF-A0A946BPF7-F1
#
_entry.id   AF-A0A946BPF7-F1
#
_cell.length_a   1.000
_cell.length_b   1.000
_cell.length_c   1.000
_cell.angle_alpha   90.00
_cell.angle_beta   90.00
_cell.angle_gamma   90.00
#
_symmetry.space_group_name_H-M   'P 1'
#
loop_
_entity.id
_entity.type
_entity.pdbx_description
1 polymer ?
#
loop_
_entity_poly.entity_id
_entity_poly.type
_entity_poly.pdbx_seq_one_letter_code
_entity_poly.pdbx_strand_id
1 'polypeptide(L)'
;MSNKHVNQDEIKTILESFSSYQEEFSKPSKQSKSFKVFIIFFNVYILVCYALLNLVLHGIIIPADPTVLEKGFLDIFIARANGMFWLLAAMNICLFFNIFFKSIVLITLVYCVNSFVDSFVLFGTFVDANRPALSVYSFSRPFMLIALIGLLMTHNTPERDQQAT
;
A
#
# COMPACT_ATOMS: atom_id res chain seq x y z
N MET A 1 38.93 13.86 -30.69
CA MET A 1 38.06 13.18 -29.71
C MET A 1 38.20 11.70 -29.94
N SER A 2 38.77 10.95 -29.00
CA SER A 2 39.01 9.51 -29.15
C SER A 2 37.70 8.76 -28.98
N ASN A 3 37.28 8.03 -30.01
CA ASN A 3 36.12 7.14 -29.95
C ASN A 3 36.48 5.96 -29.04
N LYS A 4 36.09 6.03 -27.77
CA LYS A 4 36.35 4.96 -26.80
C LYS A 4 35.39 3.80 -27.15
N HIS A 5 35.86 2.86 -27.96
CA HIS A 5 35.16 1.60 -28.19
C HIS A 5 35.06 0.87 -26.85
N VAL A 6 33.83 0.69 -26.36
CA VAL A 6 33.56 -0.08 -25.14
C VAL A 6 34.12 -1.49 -25.36
N ASN A 7 35.07 -1.90 -24.52
CA ASN A 7 35.73 -3.19 -24.67
C ASN A 7 34.75 -4.32 -24.28
N GLN A 8 34.84 -5.48 -24.92
CA GLN A 8 33.96 -6.62 -24.60
C GLN A 8 34.11 -7.07 -23.13
N ASP A 9 35.28 -6.86 -22.54
CA ASP A 9 35.52 -7.10 -21.12
C ASP A 9 34.74 -6.11 -20.23
N GLU A 10 34.66 -4.83 -20.60
CA GLU A 10 33.84 -3.84 -19.87
C GLU A 10 32.35 -4.22 -19.96
N ILE A 11 31.88 -4.66 -21.14
CA ILE A 11 30.51 -5.13 -21.34
C ILE A 11 30.22 -6.37 -20.48
N LYS A 12 31.16 -7.31 -20.43
CA LYS A 12 31.03 -8.54 -19.63
C LYS A 12 31.01 -8.24 -18.13
N THR A 13 31.88 -7.36 -17.64
CA THR A 13 31.90 -6.95 -16.24
C THR A 13 30.61 -6.22 -15.84
N ILE A 14 30.08 -5.36 -16.71
CA ILE A 14 28.80 -4.70 -16.48
C ILE A 14 27.66 -5.73 -16.41
N LEU A 15 27.56 -6.65 -17.39
CA LEU A 15 26.56 -7.72 -17.41
C LEU A 15 26.65 -8.62 -16.18
N GLU A 16 27.86 -8.98 -15.77
CA GLU A 16 28.10 -9.83 -14.62
C GLU A 16 27.65 -9.12 -13.33
N SER A 17 27.96 -7.83 -13.18
CA SER A 17 27.46 -7.04 -12.04
C SER A 17 25.93 -7.00 -12.00
N PHE A 18 25.26 -6.75 -13.14
CA PHE A 18 23.79 -6.77 -13.22
C PHE A 18 23.21 -8.15 -12.90
N SER A 19 23.86 -9.22 -13.37
CA SER A 19 23.43 -10.60 -13.09
C SER A 19 23.54 -10.93 -11.61
N SER A 20 24.61 -10.52 -10.93
CA SER A 20 24.78 -10.68 -9.48
C SER A 20 23.73 -9.88 -8.71
N TYR A 21 23.42 -8.64 -9.15
CA TYR A 21 22.33 -7.86 -8.56
C TYR A 21 20.99 -8.57 -8.70
N GLN A 22 20.68 -9.07 -9.90
CA GLN A 22 19.43 -9.76 -10.21
C GLN A 22 19.29 -11.07 -9.44
N GLU A 23 20.36 -11.84 -9.30
CA GLU A 23 20.38 -13.11 -8.57
C GLU A 23 20.17 -12.94 -7.06
N GLU A 24 20.55 -11.78 -6.52
CA GLU A 24 20.28 -11.44 -5.12
C GLU A 24 18.87 -10.86 -4.91
N PHE A 25 18.32 -10.12 -5.88
CA PHE A 25 16.91 -9.70 -5.85
C PHE A 25 15.93 -10.85 -6.10
N SER A 26 16.36 -11.92 -6.78
CA SER A 26 15.52 -13.10 -7.05
C SER A 26 15.42 -14.06 -5.86
N LYS A 27 16.30 -13.92 -4.85
CA LYS A 27 16.27 -14.75 -3.65
C LYS A 27 15.04 -14.41 -2.82
N PRO A 28 14.12 -15.37 -2.58
CA PRO A 28 12.93 -15.11 -1.78
C PRO A 28 13.33 -14.74 -0.36
N SER A 29 12.98 -13.52 0.04
CA SER A 29 13.21 -13.04 1.40
C SER A 29 12.49 -13.95 2.40
N LYS A 30 13.24 -14.54 3.35
CA LYS A 30 12.68 -15.36 4.45
C LYS A 30 11.97 -14.46 5.46
N GLN A 31 10.74 -14.07 5.12
CA GLN A 31 9.87 -13.28 6.01
C GLN A 31 9.16 -14.16 7.04
N SER A 32 8.92 -13.59 8.22
CA SER A 32 8.23 -14.27 9.33
C SER A 32 6.79 -14.64 8.98
N LYS A 33 6.21 -15.63 9.69
CA LYS A 33 4.79 -15.99 9.51
C LYS A 33 3.87 -14.81 9.83
N SER A 34 4.19 -14.03 10.86
CA SER A 34 3.44 -12.83 11.25
C SER A 34 3.44 -11.77 10.15
N PHE A 35 4.60 -11.52 9.52
CA PHE A 35 4.69 -10.60 8.38
C PHE A 35 3.75 -11.01 7.25
N LYS A 36 3.73 -12.30 6.89
CA LYS A 36 2.84 -12.83 5.85
C LYS A 36 1.37 -12.62 6.18
N VAL A 37 0.98 -12.77 7.44
CA VAL A 37 -0.40 -12.50 7.89
C VAL A 37 -0.74 -11.02 7.71
N PHE A 38 0.14 -10.11 8.14
CA PHE A 38 -0.11 -8.67 8.01
C PHE A 38 -0.22 -8.22 6.56
N ILE A 39 0.63 -8.72 5.65
CA ILE A 39 0.57 -8.31 4.24
C ILE A 39 -0.68 -8.86 3.55
N ILE A 40 -1.07 -10.10 3.86
CA ILE A 40 -2.32 -10.69 3.34
C ILE A 40 -3.52 -9.88 3.83
N PHE A 41 -3.57 -9.59 5.14
CA PHE A 41 -4.64 -8.78 5.72
C PHE A 41 -4.72 -7.40 5.06
N PHE A 42 -3.58 -6.71 4.91
CA PHE A 42 -3.52 -5.40 4.25
C PHE A 42 -4.04 -5.46 2.81
N ASN A 43 -3.57 -6.42 2.02
CA ASN A 43 -3.95 -6.57 0.61
C ASN A 43 -5.46 -6.84 0.48
N VAL A 44 -5.98 -7.80 1.24
CA VAL A 44 -7.40 -8.16 1.23
C VAL A 44 -8.26 -6.99 1.70
N TYR A 45 -7.86 -6.30 2.77
CA TYR A 45 -8.59 -5.16 3.31
C TYR A 45 -8.81 -4.06 2.26
N ILE A 46 -7.75 -3.65 1.56
CA ILE A 46 -7.86 -2.60 0.55
C ILE A 46 -8.70 -3.07 -0.64
N LEU A 47 -8.50 -4.29 -1.12
CA LEU A 47 -9.27 -4.83 -2.24
C LEU A 47 -10.77 -4.93 -1.93
N VAL A 48 -11.13 -5.42 -0.75
CA VAL A 48 -12.53 -5.50 -0.31
C VAL A 48 -13.14 -4.10 -0.19
N CYS A 49 -12.44 -3.16 0.44
CA CYS A 49 -12.92 -1.79 0.57
C CYS A 49 -13.09 -1.11 -0.79
N TYR A 50 -12.15 -1.30 -1.71
CA TYR A 50 -12.21 -0.76 -3.06
C TYR A 50 -13.35 -1.39 -3.89
N ALA A 51 -13.56 -2.70 -3.78
CA ALA A 51 -14.67 -3.40 -4.43
C ALA A 51 -16.03 -2.93 -3.90
N LEU A 52 -16.18 -2.81 -2.57
CA LEU A 52 -17.40 -2.30 -1.94
C LEU A 52 -17.72 -0.88 -2.40
N LEU A 53 -16.72 0.00 -2.49
CA LEU A 53 -16.91 1.36 -3.00
C LEU A 53 -17.43 1.35 -4.44
N ASN A 54 -16.85 0.53 -5.32
CA ASN A 54 -17.31 0.40 -6.69
C ASN A 54 -18.74 -0.13 -6.76
N LEU A 55 -19.11 -1.09 -5.90
CA LEU A 55 -20.47 -1.65 -5.86
C LEU A 55 -21.50 -0.62 -5.40
N VAL A 56 -21.12 0.29 -4.48
CA VAL A 56 -21.94 1.44 -4.07
C VAL A 56 -22.04 2.47 -5.19
N LEU A 57 -20.93 2.79 -5.86
CA LEU A 57 -20.89 3.79 -6.94
C LEU A 57 -21.78 3.42 -8.12
N HIS A 58 -21.85 2.13 -8.45
CA HIS A 58 -22.69 1.61 -9.54
C HIS A 58 -24.13 1.29 -9.09
N GLY A 59 -24.52 1.66 -7.86
CA GLY A 59 -25.89 1.51 -7.37
C GLY A 59 -26.36 0.07 -7.16
N ILE A 60 -25.43 -0.88 -7.00
CA ILE A 60 -25.76 -2.32 -6.89
C ILE A 60 -26.19 -2.70 -5.47
N ILE A 61 -25.58 -2.12 -4.43
CA ILE A 61 -25.91 -2.45 -3.01
C ILE A 61 -26.93 -1.50 -2.42
N ILE A 62 -26.81 -0.20 -2.73
CA ILE A 62 -27.65 0.86 -2.16
C ILE A 62 -28.15 1.68 -3.34
N PRO A 63 -29.47 1.85 -3.53
CA PRO A 63 -29.99 2.76 -4.53
C PRO A 63 -29.43 4.16 -4.22
N ALA A 64 -28.85 4.81 -5.23
CA ALA A 64 -28.21 6.11 -5.12
C ALA A 64 -29.24 7.19 -4.77
N ASP A 65 -29.66 7.25 -3.51
CA ASP A 65 -30.49 8.31 -3.00
C ASP A 65 -29.58 9.53 -2.77
N PRO A 66 -29.78 10.64 -3.51
CA PRO A 66 -28.91 11.82 -3.48
C PRO A 66 -28.87 12.52 -2.11
N THR A 67 -29.70 12.11 -1.16
CA THR A 67 -29.71 12.61 0.22
C THR A 67 -28.73 11.90 1.15
N VAL A 68 -28.28 10.68 0.82
CA VAL A 68 -27.37 9.88 1.68
C VAL A 68 -25.90 10.09 1.32
N LEU A 69 -25.61 10.34 0.04
CA LEU A 69 -24.28 10.57 -0.51
C LEU A 69 -24.19 12.01 -1.02
N GLU A 70 -23.86 12.94 -0.13
CA GLU A 70 -23.55 14.31 -0.55
C GLU A 70 -22.41 14.25 -1.57
N LYS A 71 -22.60 14.81 -2.77
CA LYS A 71 -21.71 14.59 -3.93
C LYS A 71 -20.23 14.86 -3.61
N GLY A 72 -19.95 15.88 -2.79
CA GLY A 72 -18.59 16.21 -2.34
C GLY A 72 -17.99 15.17 -1.39
N PHE A 73 -18.82 14.46 -0.61
CA PHE A 73 -18.37 13.36 0.25
C PHE A 73 -17.84 12.18 -0.59
N LEU A 74 -18.59 11.83 -1.63
CA LEU A 74 -18.25 10.70 -2.50
C LEU A 74 -16.95 10.94 -3.27
N ASP A 75 -16.76 12.16 -3.79
CA ASP A 75 -15.56 12.53 -4.53
C ASP A 75 -14.29 12.41 -3.68
N ILE A 76 -14.34 12.87 -2.42
CA ILE A 76 -13.22 12.72 -1.47
C ILE A 76 -12.95 11.24 -1.21
N PHE A 77 -14.00 10.44 -1.01
CA PHE A 77 -13.86 9.02 -0.74
C PHE A 77 -13.24 8.25 -1.92
N ILE A 78 -13.67 8.54 -3.15
CA ILE A 78 -13.11 7.97 -4.38
C ILE A 78 -11.63 8.35 -4.51
N ALA A 79 -11.29 9.63 -4.32
CA ALA A 79 -9.91 10.08 -4.39
C ALA A 79 -9.03 9.34 -3.36
N ARG A 80 -9.53 9.16 -2.13
CA ARG A 80 -8.80 8.46 -1.06
C ARG A 80 -8.64 6.96 -1.35
N ALA A 81 -9.68 6.32 -1.87
CA ALA A 81 -9.64 4.90 -2.24
C ALA A 81 -8.68 4.63 -3.41
N ASN A 82 -8.66 5.50 -4.42
CA ASN A 82 -7.67 5.43 -5.51
C ASN A 82 -6.24 5.61 -4.99
N GLY A 83 -6.02 6.56 -4.08
CA GLY A 83 -4.70 6.73 -3.45
C GLY A 83 -4.24 5.47 -2.71
N MET A 84 -5.14 4.82 -1.95
CA MET A 84 -4.85 3.56 -1.26
C MET A 84 -4.56 2.40 -2.23
N PHE A 85 -5.27 2.34 -3.36
CA PHE A 85 -5.01 1.33 -4.39
C PHE A 85 -3.61 1.47 -5.02
N TRP A 86 -3.16 2.70 -5.28
CA TRP A 86 -1.81 2.93 -5.77
C TRP A 86 -0.73 2.63 -4.73
N LEU A 87 -0.97 2.94 -3.45
CA LEU A 87 -0.07 2.57 -2.35
C LEU A 87 0.01 1.05 -2.17
N LEU A 88 -1.10 0.34 -2.34
CA LEU A 88 -1.15 -1.12 -2.38
C LEU A 88 -0.24 -1.68 -3.48
N ALA A 89 -0.37 -1.18 -4.71
CA ALA A 89 0.46 -1.60 -5.82
C ALA A 89 1.95 -1.32 -5.55
N ALA A 90 2.28 -0.09 -5.13
CA ALA A 90 3.64 0.31 -4.80
C ALA A 90 4.26 -0.59 -3.71
N MET A 91 3.51 -0.89 -2.66
CA MET A 91 4.01 -1.74 -1.58
C MET A 91 4.24 -3.18 -2.02
N ASN A 92 3.38 -3.76 -2.86
CA ASN A 92 3.59 -5.11 -3.40
C ASN A 92 4.81 -5.15 -4.35
N ILE A 93 5.06 -4.09 -5.13
CA ILE A 93 6.27 -3.96 -5.96
C ILE A 93 7.53 -3.87 -5.06
N CYS A 94 7.52 -3.00 -4.05
CA CYS A 94 8.61 -2.88 -3.08
C CYS A 94 8.87 -4.18 -2.33
N LEU A 95 7.82 -4.96 -2.04
CA LEU A 95 7.96 -6.27 -1.41
C LEU A 95 8.55 -7.31 -2.35
N PHE A 96 8.11 -7.31 -3.61
CA PHE A 96 8.60 -8.22 -4.64
C PHE A 96 10.10 -8.05 -4.88
N PHE A 97 10.56 -6.81 -5.02
CA PHE A 97 11.98 -6.51 -5.15
C PHE A 97 12.71 -6.44 -3.81
N ASN A 98 11.98 -6.46 -2.69
CA ASN A 98 12.50 -6.26 -1.33
C ASN A 98 13.34 -4.96 -1.19
N ILE A 99 12.91 -3.88 -1.84
CA ILE A 99 13.58 -2.56 -1.84
C ILE A 99 12.63 -1.50 -1.27
N PHE A 100 13.15 -0.62 -0.40
CA PHE A 100 12.40 0.49 0.19
C PHE A 100 11.08 0.09 0.89
N PHE A 101 10.92 -1.18 1.26
CA PHE A 101 9.67 -1.70 1.80
C PHE A 101 9.26 -0.97 3.09
N LYS A 102 10.20 -0.75 4.03
CA LYS A 102 9.93 0.03 5.25
C LYS A 102 9.51 1.47 4.94
N SER A 103 10.14 2.10 3.94
CA SER A 103 9.81 3.47 3.52
C SER A 103 8.40 3.56 2.94
N ILE A 104 8.00 2.64 2.05
CA ILE A 104 6.65 2.67 1.48
C ILE A 104 5.57 2.32 2.52
N VAL A 105 5.86 1.43 3.47
CA VAL A 105 4.96 1.16 4.61
C VAL A 105 4.79 2.43 5.46
N LEU A 106 5.88 3.17 5.72
CA LEU A 106 5.81 4.42 6.47
C LEU A 106 5.02 5.51 5.74
N ILE A 107 5.25 5.69 4.43
CA ILE A 107 4.48 6.62 3.60
C ILE A 107 2.99 6.26 3.66
N THR A 108 2.67 4.96 3.55
CA THR A 108 1.30 4.46 3.63
C THR A 108 0.68 4.71 5.02
N LEU A 109 1.47 4.55 6.09
CA LEU A 109 1.04 4.86 7.46
C LEU A 109 0.70 6.34 7.62
N VAL A 110 1.58 7.24 7.17
CA VAL A 110 1.36 8.69 7.21
C VAL A 110 0.11 9.06 6.41
N TYR A 111 -0.04 8.51 5.20
CA TYR A 111 -1.22 8.73 4.37
C TYR A 111 -2.51 8.27 5.09
N CYS A 112 -2.47 7.11 5.75
CA CYS A 112 -3.60 6.57 6.46
C CYS A 112 -3.99 7.40 7.69
N VAL A 113 -3.01 7.86 8.47
CA VAL A 113 -3.24 8.76 9.61
C VAL A 113 -3.82 10.08 9.13
N ASN A 114 -3.28 10.67 8.06
CA ASN A 114 -3.81 11.90 7.48
C ASN A 114 -5.26 11.74 7.03
N SER A 115 -5.55 10.66 6.29
CA SER A 115 -6.91 10.33 5.84
C SER A 115 -7.87 10.11 7.01
N PHE A 116 -7.40 9.53 8.11
CA PHE A 116 -8.19 9.34 9.33
C PHE A 116 -8.53 10.68 9.99
N VAL A 117 -7.54 11.56 10.19
CA VAL A 117 -7.74 12.89 10.77
C VAL A 117 -8.67 13.73 9.91
N ASP A 118 -8.45 13.79 8.60
CA ASP A 118 -9.32 14.53 7.67
C ASP A 118 -10.76 14.05 7.77
N SER A 119 -10.97 12.73 7.78
CA SER A 119 -12.33 12.19 7.88
C SER A 119 -12.97 12.48 9.24
N PHE A 120 -12.18 12.50 10.32
CA PHE A 120 -12.69 12.86 11.64
C PHE A 120 -13.09 14.33 11.71
N VAL A 121 -12.25 15.22 11.21
CA VAL A 121 -12.49 16.67 11.20
C VAL A 121 -13.67 17.02 10.29
N LEU A 122 -13.72 16.44 9.08
CA LEU A 122 -14.74 16.75 8.10
C LEU A 122 -16.11 16.15 8.45
N PHE A 123 -16.14 15.01 9.14
CA PHE A 123 -17.39 14.26 9.31
C PHE A 123 -17.87 14.16 10.74
N GLY A 124 -17.04 14.39 11.77
CA GLY A 124 -17.38 14.60 13.19
C GLY A 124 -18.08 13.44 13.92
N THR A 125 -18.92 12.68 13.23
CA THR A 125 -19.69 11.53 13.69
C THR A 125 -19.23 10.29 12.93
N PHE A 126 -18.39 9.49 13.57
CA PHE A 126 -17.91 8.21 13.00
C PHE A 126 -18.99 7.15 12.81
N VAL A 127 -20.13 7.34 13.49
CA VAL A 127 -21.18 6.34 13.61
C VAL A 127 -22.52 7.04 13.44
N ASP A 128 -23.13 6.81 12.29
CA ASP A 128 -24.53 7.14 12.04
C ASP A 128 -25.26 5.84 11.67
N ALA A 129 -26.37 5.57 12.35
CA ALA A 129 -27.21 4.41 12.10
C ALA A 129 -27.84 4.46 10.69
N ASN A 130 -28.00 5.67 10.14
CA ASN A 130 -28.53 5.89 8.80
C ASN A 130 -27.48 5.67 7.69
N ARG A 131 -26.20 5.45 8.05
CA ARG A 131 -25.08 5.30 7.10
C ARG A 131 -24.20 4.10 7.45
N PRO A 132 -24.73 2.86 7.44
CA PRO A 132 -24.04 1.67 7.95
C PRO A 132 -22.73 1.36 7.21
N ALA A 133 -22.68 1.56 5.89
CA ALA A 133 -21.46 1.36 5.12
C ALA A 133 -20.31 2.30 5.57
N LEU A 134 -20.65 3.53 5.93
CA LEU A 134 -19.68 4.52 6.40
C LEU A 134 -19.17 4.21 7.80
N SER A 135 -20.07 3.80 8.68
CA SER A 135 -19.77 3.44 10.06
C SER A 135 -18.85 2.22 10.12
N VAL A 136 -19.14 1.18 9.32
CA VAL A 136 -18.30 -0.03 9.21
C VAL A 136 -16.91 0.33 8.68
N TYR A 137 -16.86 1.15 7.62
CA TYR A 137 -15.58 1.59 7.06
C TYR A 137 -14.76 2.40 8.07
N SER A 138 -15.37 3.34 8.78
CA SER A 138 -14.70 4.16 9.81
C SER A 138 -14.16 3.31 10.96
N PHE A 139 -14.95 2.35 11.44
CA PHE A 139 -14.55 1.44 12.52
C PHE A 139 -13.43 0.47 12.10
N SER A 140 -13.32 0.16 10.82
CA SER A 140 -12.32 -0.79 10.30
C SER A 140 -10.92 -0.20 10.15
N ARG A 141 -10.78 1.14 10.06
CA ARG A 141 -9.51 1.84 9.82
C ARG A 141 -8.43 1.66 10.89
N PRO A 142 -8.74 1.64 12.20
CA PRO A 142 -7.75 1.35 13.23
C PRO A 142 -7.04 0.00 13.04
N PHE A 143 -7.75 -1.02 12.55
CA PHE A 143 -7.17 -2.33 12.28
C PHE A 143 -6.12 -2.28 11.16
N MET A 144 -6.34 -1.44 10.15
CA MET A 144 -5.36 -1.21 9.09
C MET A 144 -4.10 -0.50 9.60
N LEU A 145 -4.23 0.45 10.53
CA LEU A 145 -3.07 1.08 11.18
C LEU A 145 -2.24 0.07 11.97
N ILE A 146 -2.90 -0.81 12.73
CA ILE A 146 -2.24 -1.90 13.46
C ILE A 146 -1.50 -2.83 12.48
N ALA A 147 -2.11 -3.16 11.35
CA ALA A 147 -1.46 -3.99 10.33
C ALA A 147 -0.22 -3.33 9.73
N LEU A 148 -0.27 -2.03 9.44
CA LEU A 148 0.88 -1.27 8.92
C LEU A 148 2.03 -1.19 9.94
N ILE A 149 1.72 -0.96 11.22
CA ILE A 149 2.72 -1.00 12.30
C ILE A 149 3.31 -2.41 12.40
N GLY A 150 2.46 -3.44 12.34
CA GLY A 150 2.87 -4.84 12.31
C GLY A 150 3.82 -5.16 11.16
N LEU A 151 3.55 -4.67 9.94
CA LEU A 151 4.46 -4.80 8.79
C LEU A 151 5.81 -4.14 9.05
N LEU A 152 5.82 -2.95 9.64
CA LEU A 152 7.04 -2.20 9.89
C LEU A 152 7.93 -2.89 10.95
N MET A 153 7.31 -3.49 11.97
CA MET A 153 8.00 -4.23 13.04
C MET A 153 8.46 -5.63 12.61
N THR A 154 7.71 -6.31 11.76
CA THR A 154 7.96 -7.72 11.41
C THR A 154 8.75 -7.92 10.11
N HIS A 155 8.98 -6.84 9.36
CA HIS A 155 9.79 -6.89 8.14
C HIS A 155 11.26 -7.12 8.49
N ASN A 156 11.77 -8.28 8.07
CA ASN A 156 13.19 -8.57 8.12
C ASN A 156 13.86 -7.88 6.94
N THR A 157 14.83 -7.01 7.24
CA THR A 157 15.65 -6.34 6.23
C THR A 157 16.63 -7.36 5.64
N PRO A 158 16.80 -7.43 4.30
CA PRO A 158 17.77 -8.32 3.68
C PRO A 158 19.21 -8.01 4.15
N GLU A 159 20.08 -9.02 4.19
CA GLU A 159 21.48 -8.90 4.64
C GLU A 159 22.28 -7.85 3.84
N ARG A 160 21.90 -7.59 2.58
CA ARG A 160 22.51 -6.55 1.73
C ARG A 160 22.49 -5.15 2.37
N ASP A 161 21.38 -4.78 3.01
CA ASP A 161 21.23 -3.46 3.63
C ASP A 161 22.02 -3.35 4.95
N GLN A 162 22.47 -4.48 5.51
CA GLN A 162 23.31 -4.51 6.73
C GLN A 162 24.79 -4.25 6.44
N GLN A 163 25.24 -4.51 5.20
CA GLN A 163 26.63 -4.28 4.79
C GLN A 163 26.91 -2.84 4.34
N ALA A 164 25.86 -2.01 4.20
CA ALA A 164 25.95 -0.60 3.81
C ALA A 164 25.93 0.37 5.01
N THR A 165 25.96 -0.13 6.24
CA THR A 165 26.04 0.65 7.50
C THR A 165 27.35 0.34 8.22
#